data_AF-A0A4Y6PXA6-F1
#
_entry.id   AF-A0A4Y6PXA6-F1
#
_cell.length_a   1.000
_cell.length_b   1.000
_cell.length_c   1.000
_cell.angle_alpha   90.00
_cell.angle_beta   90.00
_cell.angle_gamma   90.00
#
_symmetry.space_group_name_H-M   'P 1'
#
loop_
_entity.id
_entity.type
_entity.pdbx_description
1 polymer ?
#
loop_
_entity_poly.entity_id
_entity_poly.type
_entity_poly.pdbx_seq_one_letter_code
_entity_poly.pdbx_strand_id
1 'polypeptide(L)'
;MDITDYEERSPQIIEVESGWVRAFVGDDIPRTGDALGIRSEGGEEVFAAVRRHAGGRTVDAMLLGMPAWVRPGVEVFQTEESAHVTAPKQGQSSVDALAITAGKDLDTIPFKLRAPKFAELSGTRPALATGFSAIDRLSPLAHGGLNLILDTYTGPQAYDALAARVHAARTRSDEYDAVLWLSGDARAPEWATHELTFDGDAQRQLTALRALMSWAVWLRDQGQNVLFCAELPPLASRGVVDEVETAMGVSIGEVVDGLGSTLASTNSGTITTLLRLPLHASASGIEYIIETMDVGDVDAQITIDDQGRFDPYRSTSDAELDAEARSEQQKLLGVLSRAAAARDKAAMLGEFGLEPREEEALEKAEALQERLKA
;
A
#
# COMPACT_ATOMS: atom_id res chain seq x y z
N MET A 1 17.97 50.13 11.20
CA MET A 1 17.28 49.04 10.49
C MET A 1 16.21 48.60 11.45
N ASP A 2 15.04 49.23 11.35
CA ASP A 2 13.93 49.01 12.27
C ASP A 2 13.42 47.59 12.10
N ILE A 3 13.47 46.80 13.17
CA ILE A 3 12.70 45.57 13.29
C ILE A 3 11.27 46.02 13.59
N THR A 4 10.58 46.48 12.56
CA THR A 4 9.17 46.85 12.58
C THR A 4 8.32 45.64 12.93
N ASP A 5 7.47 45.79 13.95
CA ASP A 5 6.28 45.00 14.28
C ASP A 5 6.20 43.61 13.66
N TYR A 6 6.78 42.62 14.36
CA TYR A 6 6.27 41.25 14.24
C TYR A 6 4.87 41.25 14.86
N GLU A 7 3.84 41.47 14.05
CA GLU A 7 2.45 41.17 14.45
C GLU A 7 2.42 39.71 14.90
N GLU A 8 2.13 39.52 16.18
CA GLU A 8 1.99 38.21 16.81
C GLU A 8 0.75 37.55 16.21
N ARG A 9 0.97 36.74 15.16
CA ARG A 9 -0.10 35.98 14.53
C ARG A 9 -0.57 34.91 15.51
N SER A 10 -1.86 34.89 15.81
CA SER A 10 -2.45 33.80 16.58
C SER A 10 -2.34 32.47 15.82
N PRO A 11 -2.10 31.34 16.52
CA PRO A 11 -2.17 30.01 15.92
C PRO A 11 -3.51 29.75 15.24
N GLN A 12 -3.46 29.40 13.95
CA GLN A 12 -4.66 29.19 13.15
C GLN A 12 -4.38 28.33 11.91
N ILE A 13 -5.46 27.78 11.35
CA ILE A 13 -5.42 27.12 10.04
C ILE A 13 -5.14 28.16 8.95
N ILE A 14 -4.19 27.87 8.08
CA ILE A 14 -3.82 28.70 6.92
C ILE A 14 -4.53 28.17 5.67
N GLU A 15 -4.58 26.85 5.52
CA GLU A 15 -5.00 26.17 4.29
C GLU A 15 -5.69 24.86 4.64
N VAL A 16 -6.70 24.51 3.84
CA VAL A 16 -7.48 23.29 3.99
C VAL A 16 -7.57 22.61 2.63
N GLU A 17 -7.18 21.34 2.59
CA GLU A 17 -7.32 20.46 1.44
C GLU A 17 -8.03 19.16 1.88
N SER A 18 -8.42 18.30 0.93
CA SER A 18 -9.22 17.09 1.16
C SER A 18 -8.62 16.11 2.19
N GLY A 19 -8.83 16.33 3.48
CA GLY A 19 -8.33 15.48 4.57
C GLY A 19 -7.03 15.93 5.22
N TRP A 20 -6.45 17.08 4.84
CA TRP A 20 -5.37 17.70 5.62
C TRP A 20 -5.52 19.21 5.73
N VAL A 21 -4.88 19.77 6.76
CA VAL A 21 -4.82 21.21 7.03
C VAL A 21 -3.37 21.62 7.23
N ARG A 22 -3.00 22.80 6.73
CA ARG A 22 -1.76 23.46 7.12
C ARG A 22 -2.09 24.54 8.12
N ALA A 23 -1.40 24.50 9.25
CA ALA A 23 -1.65 25.38 10.37
C ALA A 23 -0.39 26.13 10.79
N PHE A 24 -0.53 27.41 11.12
CA PHE A 24 0.45 28.16 11.87
C PHE A 24 0.30 27.81 13.35
N VAL A 25 1.38 27.39 14.01
CA VAL A 25 1.35 26.91 15.41
C VAL A 25 2.08 27.83 16.39
N GLY A 26 2.66 28.93 15.92
CA GLY A 26 3.43 29.83 16.78
C GLY A 26 4.75 29.22 17.24
N ASP A 27 5.17 29.53 18.47
CA ASP A 27 6.46 29.07 19.02
C ASP A 27 6.44 27.63 19.54
N ASP A 28 5.25 27.14 19.89
CA ASP A 28 5.04 25.77 20.38
C ASP A 28 4.77 24.85 19.18
N ILE A 29 5.86 24.32 18.62
CA ILE A 29 5.81 23.45 17.44
C ILE A 29 5.60 21.99 17.89
N PRO A 30 4.44 21.36 17.58
CA PRO A 30 4.17 19.97 17.94
C PRO A 30 5.06 19.01 17.13
N ARG A 31 5.35 17.82 17.65
CA ARG A 31 6.16 16.82 16.96
C ARG A 31 5.33 16.05 15.94
N THR A 32 6.00 15.44 14.96
CA THR A 32 5.34 14.48 14.06
C THR A 32 4.74 13.31 14.86
N GLY A 33 3.45 13.06 14.64
CA GLY A 33 2.64 12.08 15.34
C GLY A 33 1.90 12.63 16.56
N ASP A 34 2.11 13.89 16.94
CA ASP A 34 1.33 14.53 18.00
C ASP A 34 -0.07 14.91 17.49
N ALA A 35 -1.02 15.04 18.41
CA ALA A 35 -2.34 15.55 18.13
C ALA A 35 -2.33 17.10 18.13
N LEU A 36 -2.89 17.68 17.08
CA LEU A 36 -3.17 19.10 16.95
C LEU A 36 -4.67 19.31 17.19
N GLY A 37 -5.02 20.10 18.20
CA GLY A 37 -6.40 20.47 18.46
C GLY A 37 -6.84 21.61 17.54
N ILE A 38 -8.06 21.53 17.04
CA ILE A 38 -8.69 22.57 16.21
C ILE A 38 -10.01 22.92 16.89
N ARG A 39 -10.24 24.20 17.18
CA ARG A 39 -11.41 24.67 17.94
C ARG A 39 -12.23 25.67 17.13
N SER A 40 -13.53 25.43 17.03
CA SER A 40 -14.46 26.38 16.43
C SER A 40 -14.77 27.53 17.39
N GLU A 41 -15.27 28.65 16.88
CA GLU A 41 -15.75 29.77 17.71
C GLU A 41 -16.89 29.34 18.68
N GLY A 42 -17.64 28.30 18.32
CA GLY A 42 -18.71 27.72 19.14
C GLY A 42 -18.22 26.75 20.23
N GLY A 43 -16.91 26.49 20.32
CA GLY A 43 -16.30 25.55 21.27
C GLY A 43 -16.34 24.09 20.83
N GLU A 44 -16.70 23.81 19.58
CA GLU A 44 -16.57 22.45 19.02
C GLU A 44 -15.08 22.15 18.75
N GLU A 45 -14.66 20.92 19.02
CA GLU A 45 -13.25 20.51 18.87
C GLU A 45 -13.13 19.29 17.97
N VAL A 46 -12.07 19.28 17.16
CA VAL A 46 -11.60 18.10 16.42
C VAL A 46 -10.08 18.04 16.51
N PHE A 47 -9.53 16.83 16.47
CA PHE A 47 -8.09 16.63 16.47
C PHE A 47 -7.59 16.18 15.10
N ALA A 48 -6.39 16.64 14.76
CA ALA A 48 -5.64 16.23 13.59
C ALA A 48 -4.31 15.59 14.02
N ALA A 49 -3.78 14.66 13.24
CA ALA A 49 -2.47 14.07 13.48
C ALA A 49 -1.39 14.84 12.70
N VAL A 50 -0.39 15.37 13.39
CA VAL A 50 0.72 16.11 12.75
C VAL A 50 1.54 15.16 11.87
N ARG A 51 1.58 15.43 10.56
CA ARG A 51 2.32 14.61 9.58
C ARG A 51 3.76 15.09 9.42
N ARG A 52 3.96 16.39 9.23
CA ARG A 52 5.28 16.97 8.99
C ARG A 52 5.32 18.45 9.35
N HIS A 53 6.54 18.97 9.47
CA HIS A 53 6.80 20.40 9.58
C HIS A 53 6.99 20.98 8.19
N ALA A 54 6.22 22.01 7.83
CA ALA A 54 6.32 22.70 6.54
C ALA A 54 7.27 23.93 6.60
N GLY A 55 7.89 24.16 7.75
CA GLY A 55 8.80 25.30 7.98
C GLY A 55 8.04 26.55 8.44
N GLY A 56 8.77 27.60 8.84
CA GLY A 56 8.17 28.88 9.22
C GLY A 56 7.11 28.79 10.33
N ARG A 57 7.28 27.88 11.30
CA ARG A 57 6.31 27.58 12.37
C ARG A 57 4.96 27.08 11.85
N THR A 58 4.99 26.35 10.73
CA THR A 58 3.81 25.71 10.16
C THR A 58 3.95 24.19 10.14
N VAL A 59 2.82 23.52 10.28
CA VAL A 59 2.72 22.06 10.23
C VAL A 59 1.61 21.65 9.29
N ASP A 60 1.80 20.52 8.61
CA ASP A 60 0.73 19.84 7.88
C ASP A 60 0.18 18.75 8.80
N ALA A 61 -1.12 18.78 9.07
CA ALA A 61 -1.82 17.85 9.94
C ALA A 61 -3.01 17.22 9.24
N MET A 62 -3.31 15.97 9.55
CA MET A 62 -4.31 15.16 8.85
C MET A 62 -5.52 14.87 9.72
N LEU A 63 -6.70 14.96 9.13
CA LEU A 63 -7.96 14.60 9.76
C LEU A 63 -8.54 13.34 9.11
N LEU A 64 -9.12 12.46 9.92
CA LEU A 64 -9.86 11.30 9.41
C LEU A 64 -11.27 11.66 8.99
N GLY A 65 -11.84 12.77 9.46
CA GLY A 65 -13.06 13.36 8.93
C GLY A 65 -12.93 14.88 9.02
N MET A 66 -13.31 15.61 7.97
CA MET A 66 -13.21 17.07 7.94
C MET A 66 -14.58 17.68 8.27
N PRO A 67 -14.80 18.23 9.49
CA PRO A 67 -16.03 18.95 9.79
C PRO A 67 -16.18 20.18 8.89
N ALA A 68 -17.42 20.52 8.51
CA ALA A 68 -17.69 21.65 7.61
C ALA A 68 -17.24 23.02 8.15
N TRP A 69 -17.04 23.15 9.47
CA TRP A 69 -16.57 24.38 10.10
C TRP A 69 -15.04 24.52 10.08
N VAL A 70 -14.30 23.47 9.73
CA VAL A 70 -12.83 23.53 9.60
C VAL A 70 -12.50 24.28 8.32
N ARG A 71 -11.97 25.49 8.46
CA ARG A 71 -11.65 26.42 7.38
C ARG A 71 -10.46 27.30 7.76
N PRO A 72 -9.79 27.98 6.80
CA PRO A 72 -8.75 28.95 7.12
C PRO A 72 -9.22 29.99 8.14
N GLY A 73 -8.34 30.35 9.08
CA GLY A 73 -8.59 31.27 10.18
C GLY A 73 -9.12 30.63 11.47
N VAL A 74 -9.48 29.34 11.45
CA VAL A 74 -9.91 28.62 12.65
C VAL A 74 -8.73 28.38 13.59
N GLU A 75 -8.95 28.57 14.89
CA GLU A 75 -7.93 28.43 15.93
C GLU A 75 -7.38 27.00 16.00
N VAL A 76 -6.06 26.89 16.17
CA VAL A 76 -5.40 25.62 16.50
C VAL A 76 -4.65 25.73 17.82
N PHE A 77 -4.52 24.62 18.52
CA PHE A 77 -3.75 24.55 19.76
C PHE A 77 -2.98 23.23 19.85
N GLN A 78 -1.79 23.27 20.44
CA GLN A 78 -1.02 22.07 20.72
C GLN A 78 -1.61 21.33 21.93
N THR A 79 -1.73 20.01 21.82
CA THR A 79 -2.25 19.17 22.91
C THR A 79 -1.15 18.61 23.81
N GLU A 80 0.11 18.61 23.35
CA GLU A 80 1.26 17.89 23.94
C GLU A 80 1.11 16.36 23.99
N GLU A 81 0.03 15.81 23.44
CA GLU A 81 -0.27 14.39 23.45
C GLU A 81 -0.08 13.77 22.07
N SER A 82 0.21 12.46 22.04
CA SER A 82 0.29 11.73 20.77
C SER A 82 -1.11 11.50 20.17
N ALA A 83 -1.20 11.56 18.85
CA ALA A 83 -2.42 11.27 18.13
C ALA A 83 -2.75 9.77 18.21
N HIS A 84 -4.00 9.47 18.56
CA HIS A 84 -4.55 8.12 18.58
C HIS A 84 -5.78 8.01 17.68
N VAL A 85 -6.07 6.80 17.21
CA VAL A 85 -7.28 6.46 16.44
C VAL A 85 -8.00 5.32 17.14
N THR A 86 -9.30 5.19 16.93
CA THR A 86 -10.09 4.04 17.38
C THR A 86 -9.41 2.72 16.99
N ALA A 87 -9.31 1.79 17.95
CA ALA A 87 -8.86 0.43 17.71
C ALA A 87 -9.74 -0.28 16.66
N PRO A 88 -9.19 -1.23 15.88
CA PRO A 88 -9.97 -2.01 14.94
C PRO A 88 -11.08 -2.79 15.67
N LYS A 89 -12.30 -2.71 15.14
CA LYS A 89 -13.42 -3.55 15.56
C LYS A 89 -13.76 -4.52 14.42
N GLN A 90 -14.13 -5.75 14.76
CA GLN A 90 -14.56 -6.72 13.75
C GLN A 90 -15.77 -6.18 12.97
N GLY A 91 -15.79 -6.48 11.67
CA GLY A 91 -16.79 -5.99 10.73
C GLY A 91 -16.36 -4.72 10.01
N GLN A 92 -17.34 -3.96 9.53
CA GLN A 92 -17.13 -2.79 8.69
C GLN A 92 -17.06 -1.51 9.53
N SER A 93 -16.07 -0.67 9.24
CA SER A 93 -15.95 0.71 9.73
C SER A 93 -15.75 1.65 8.54
N SER A 94 -16.27 2.87 8.62
CA SER A 94 -15.95 3.93 7.66
C SER A 94 -14.87 4.85 8.23
N VAL A 95 -13.98 5.36 7.38
CA VAL A 95 -12.98 6.37 7.76
C VAL A 95 -13.65 7.62 8.33
N ASP A 96 -14.83 8.01 7.85
CA ASP A 96 -15.59 9.16 8.37
C ASP A 96 -16.09 8.93 9.80
N ALA A 97 -16.26 7.67 10.20
CA ALA A 97 -16.64 7.30 11.57
C ALA A 97 -15.42 7.19 12.51
N LEU A 98 -14.19 7.29 11.98
CA LEU A 98 -12.97 7.33 12.78
C LEU A 98 -12.66 8.76 13.18
N ALA A 99 -12.15 8.92 14.40
CA ALA A 99 -11.69 10.20 14.91
C ALA A 99 -10.24 10.07 15.38
N ILE A 100 -9.46 11.14 15.19
CA ILE A 100 -8.22 11.31 15.92
C ILE A 100 -8.57 11.84 17.30
N THR A 101 -7.86 11.35 18.31
CA THR A 101 -7.95 11.78 19.71
C THR A 101 -6.59 12.22 20.20
N ALA A 102 -6.58 13.14 21.16
CA ALA A 102 -5.39 13.48 21.93
C ALA A 102 -5.27 12.47 23.09
N GLY A 103 -4.10 11.84 23.19
CA GLY A 103 -3.81 10.92 24.28
C GLY A 103 -4.43 9.54 24.11
N LYS A 104 -4.12 8.67 25.06
CA LYS A 104 -4.57 7.27 25.07
C LYS A 104 -5.90 7.17 25.81
N ASP A 105 -6.89 6.56 25.17
CA ASP A 105 -8.13 6.09 25.79
C ASP A 105 -8.17 4.55 25.78
N LEU A 106 -9.17 3.94 26.42
CA LEU A 106 -9.34 2.49 26.53
C LEU A 106 -9.46 1.82 25.15
N ASP A 107 -10.11 2.49 24.21
CA ASP A 107 -10.44 1.94 22.88
C ASP A 107 -9.64 2.60 21.74
N THR A 108 -8.52 3.24 22.04
CA THR A 108 -7.68 3.89 21.02
C THR A 108 -6.26 3.33 20.96
N ILE A 109 -5.68 3.41 19.77
CA ILE A 109 -4.32 2.95 19.47
C ILE A 109 -3.51 4.12 18.91
N PRO A 110 -2.18 4.12 19.06
CA PRO A 110 -1.34 5.15 18.46
C PRO A 110 -1.54 5.22 16.95
N PHE A 111 -1.79 6.42 16.43
CA PHE A 111 -1.90 6.68 14.99
C PHE A 111 -0.51 6.84 14.33
N LYS A 112 0.53 6.95 15.17
CA LYS A 112 1.92 7.03 14.71
C LYS A 112 2.38 5.65 14.23
N LEU A 113 2.59 5.56 12.92
CA LEU A 113 3.22 4.40 12.30
C LEU A 113 4.67 4.26 12.80
N ARG A 114 5.01 3.06 13.27
CA ARG A 114 6.36 2.71 13.73
C ARG A 114 6.88 1.56 12.88
N ALA A 115 7.96 1.81 12.14
CA ALA A 115 8.73 0.74 11.52
C ALA A 115 9.37 -0.14 12.61
N PRO A 116 9.35 -1.48 12.48
CA PRO A 116 10.10 -2.36 13.37
C PRO A 116 11.60 -2.02 13.35
N LYS A 117 12.26 -2.23 14.47
CA LYS A 117 13.72 -2.17 14.55
C LYS A 117 14.31 -3.41 13.90
N PHE A 118 15.55 -3.32 13.43
CA PHE A 118 16.26 -4.45 12.82
C PHE A 118 16.22 -5.74 13.67
N ALA A 119 16.37 -5.63 14.99
CA ALA A 119 16.32 -6.78 15.91
C ALA A 119 14.93 -7.41 16.07
N GLU A 120 13.87 -6.70 15.68
CA GLU A 120 12.49 -7.20 15.73
C GLU A 120 12.10 -7.92 14.43
N LEU A 121 12.78 -7.63 13.32
CA LEU A 121 12.42 -8.17 12.00
C LEU A 121 12.55 -9.68 11.94
N SER A 122 11.57 -10.32 11.31
CA SER A 122 11.70 -11.71 10.87
C SER A 122 12.56 -11.77 9.62
N GLY A 123 13.60 -12.61 9.64
CA GLY A 123 14.50 -12.81 8.51
C GLY A 123 14.03 -13.84 7.48
N THR A 124 12.87 -14.46 7.69
CA THR A 124 12.34 -15.50 6.78
C THR A 124 11.16 -15.00 5.97
N ARG A 125 11.12 -15.34 4.69
CA ARG A 125 10.02 -15.02 3.75
C ARG A 125 9.62 -16.25 2.93
N PRO A 126 9.01 -17.28 3.54
CA PRO A 126 8.68 -18.50 2.82
C PRO A 126 7.63 -18.26 1.73
N ALA A 127 7.76 -19.00 0.63
CA ALA A 127 6.75 -19.00 -0.43
C ALA A 127 5.35 -19.40 0.08
N LEU A 128 4.34 -18.69 -0.39
CA LEU A 128 2.94 -18.90 -0.09
C LEU A 128 2.26 -19.64 -1.23
N ALA A 129 1.68 -20.80 -0.93
CA ALA A 129 0.98 -21.63 -1.91
C ALA A 129 -0.44 -21.11 -2.16
N THR A 130 -0.60 -20.21 -3.13
CA THR A 130 -1.89 -19.61 -3.49
C THR A 130 -2.87 -20.63 -4.07
N GLY A 131 -2.38 -21.75 -4.60
CA GLY A 131 -3.16 -22.71 -5.37
C GLY A 131 -3.31 -22.32 -6.85
N PHE A 132 -2.75 -21.19 -7.26
CA PHE A 132 -2.50 -20.88 -8.67
C PHE A 132 -1.14 -21.42 -9.06
N SER A 133 -1.13 -22.57 -9.76
CA SER A 133 0.08 -23.27 -10.17
C SER A 133 1.09 -22.37 -10.89
N ALA A 134 0.61 -21.39 -11.67
CA ALA A 134 1.45 -20.42 -12.36
C ALA A 134 2.20 -19.51 -11.40
N ILE A 135 1.49 -18.88 -10.46
CA ILE A 135 2.06 -17.99 -9.47
C ILE A 135 3.00 -18.79 -8.56
N ASP A 136 2.52 -19.90 -8.00
CA ASP A 136 3.27 -20.71 -7.02
C ASP A 136 4.60 -21.25 -7.56
N ARG A 137 4.71 -21.50 -8.88
CA ARG A 137 5.92 -22.05 -9.51
C ARG A 137 6.84 -21.00 -10.14
N LEU A 138 6.29 -19.89 -10.62
CA LEU A 138 7.06 -18.90 -11.39
C LEU A 138 7.40 -17.66 -10.58
N SER A 139 6.42 -17.13 -9.84
CA SER A 139 6.56 -15.90 -9.06
C SER A 139 5.75 -16.05 -7.77
N PRO A 140 6.15 -16.95 -6.85
CA PRO A 140 5.39 -17.22 -5.64
C PRO A 140 5.25 -15.98 -4.77
N LEU A 141 4.13 -15.84 -4.08
CA LEU A 141 3.97 -14.77 -3.09
C LEU A 141 4.83 -15.07 -1.85
N ALA A 142 5.34 -14.04 -1.19
CA ALA A 142 6.06 -14.16 0.06
C ALA A 142 5.11 -14.04 1.26
N HIS A 143 5.11 -15.05 2.13
CA HIS A 143 4.43 -14.95 3.41
C HIS A 143 5.20 -14.05 4.37
N GLY A 144 4.47 -13.16 5.05
CA GLY A 144 5.06 -12.14 5.91
C GLY A 144 5.79 -11.02 5.16
N GLY A 145 5.64 -10.97 3.84
CA GLY A 145 6.25 -9.99 2.96
C GLY A 145 5.26 -9.01 2.33
N LEU A 146 5.82 -8.05 1.58
CA LEU A 146 5.11 -7.11 0.74
C LEU A 146 4.99 -7.68 -0.67
N ASN A 147 3.76 -8.00 -1.07
CA ASN A 147 3.45 -8.51 -2.40
C ASN A 147 2.68 -7.44 -3.19
N LEU A 148 3.30 -6.92 -4.24
CA LEU A 148 2.72 -5.91 -5.11
C LEU A 148 2.05 -6.55 -6.31
N ILE A 149 0.80 -6.19 -6.57
CA ILE A 149 -0.01 -6.67 -7.69
C ILE A 149 -0.20 -5.50 -8.66
N LEU A 150 0.53 -5.53 -9.77
CA LEU A 150 0.39 -4.60 -10.89
C LEU A 150 -0.74 -5.08 -11.78
N ASP A 151 -1.88 -4.38 -11.74
CA ASP A 151 -3.10 -4.88 -12.35
C ASP A 151 -3.59 -3.98 -13.49
N THR A 152 -3.40 -4.42 -14.73
CA THR A 152 -3.93 -3.72 -15.91
C THR A 152 -5.37 -4.13 -16.26
N TYR A 153 -5.95 -5.08 -15.54
CA TYR A 153 -7.33 -5.51 -15.78
C TYR A 153 -8.34 -4.43 -15.36
N THR A 154 -9.41 -4.30 -16.14
CA THR A 154 -10.49 -3.35 -15.82
C THR A 154 -11.38 -3.90 -14.71
N GLY A 155 -10.93 -3.75 -13.46
CA GLY A 155 -11.69 -4.07 -12.25
C GLY A 155 -10.93 -4.96 -11.26
N PRO A 156 -11.43 -5.09 -10.02
CA PRO A 156 -10.69 -5.75 -8.94
C PRO A 156 -10.77 -7.27 -8.96
N GLN A 157 -11.48 -7.90 -9.91
CA GLN A 157 -11.87 -9.30 -9.83
C GLN A 157 -10.67 -10.26 -9.76
N ALA A 158 -9.60 -9.98 -10.52
CA ALA A 158 -8.40 -10.81 -10.52
C ALA A 158 -7.65 -10.71 -9.17
N TYR A 159 -7.55 -9.49 -8.65
CA TYR A 159 -6.99 -9.22 -7.32
C TYR A 159 -7.84 -9.86 -6.20
N ASP A 160 -9.16 -9.71 -6.24
CA ASP A 160 -10.09 -10.30 -5.27
C ASP A 160 -9.99 -11.83 -5.26
N ALA A 161 -9.91 -12.44 -6.45
CA ALA A 161 -9.73 -13.88 -6.59
C ALA A 161 -8.37 -14.34 -6.01
N LEU A 162 -7.30 -13.58 -6.23
CA LEU A 162 -6.00 -13.84 -5.64
C LEU A 162 -6.03 -13.71 -4.11
N ALA A 163 -6.60 -12.64 -3.58
CA ALA A 163 -6.70 -12.43 -2.14
C ALA A 163 -7.53 -13.51 -1.45
N ALA A 164 -8.64 -13.93 -2.05
CA ALA A 164 -9.46 -15.04 -1.55
C ALA A 164 -8.68 -16.36 -1.51
N ARG A 165 -7.83 -16.60 -2.51
CA ARG A 165 -6.97 -17.79 -2.58
C ARG A 165 -5.85 -17.75 -1.54
N VAL A 166 -5.23 -16.60 -1.35
CA VAL A 166 -4.22 -16.38 -0.29
C VAL A 166 -4.82 -16.61 1.10
N HIS A 167 -6.05 -16.14 1.33
CA HIS A 167 -6.78 -16.40 2.57
C HIS A 167 -7.06 -17.91 2.74
N ALA A 168 -7.56 -18.60 1.70
CA ALA A 168 -7.92 -20.02 1.76
C ALA A 168 -6.72 -20.99 1.86
N ALA A 169 -5.55 -20.59 1.36
CA ALA A 169 -4.35 -21.40 1.27
C ALA A 169 -3.82 -21.91 2.63
N ARG A 170 -4.15 -21.26 3.75
CA ARG A 170 -3.49 -21.43 5.05
C ARG A 170 -4.14 -22.44 6.02
N THR A 171 -4.95 -23.38 5.52
CA THR A 171 -5.67 -24.40 6.32
C THR A 171 -4.82 -25.49 7.03
N ARG A 172 -3.53 -25.27 7.36
CA ARG A 172 -2.69 -26.32 7.98
C ARG A 172 -1.82 -25.97 9.19
N SER A 173 -1.68 -24.71 9.64
CA SER A 173 -1.07 -24.41 10.96
C SER A 173 -1.03 -22.92 11.34
N ASP A 174 -0.98 -22.01 10.37
CA ASP A 174 -0.88 -20.56 10.61
C ASP A 174 -2.08 -19.85 9.99
N GLU A 175 -3.21 -19.86 10.71
CA GLU A 175 -4.37 -19.06 10.33
C GLU A 175 -4.04 -17.57 10.49
N TYR A 176 -4.57 -16.73 9.61
CA TYR A 176 -4.54 -15.29 9.83
C TYR A 176 -5.51 -14.97 10.96
N ASP A 177 -5.01 -14.48 12.08
CA ASP A 177 -5.84 -14.03 13.21
C ASP A 177 -6.70 -12.83 12.81
N ALA A 178 -6.20 -12.02 11.89
CA ALA A 178 -6.91 -10.89 11.32
C ALA A 178 -6.66 -10.75 9.82
N VAL A 179 -7.74 -10.45 9.12
CA VAL A 179 -7.75 -10.07 7.71
C VAL A 179 -8.30 -8.66 7.60
N LEU A 180 -7.44 -7.74 7.18
CA LEU A 180 -7.71 -6.32 7.00
C LEU A 180 -7.95 -6.01 5.53
N TRP A 181 -9.05 -5.33 5.22
CA TRP A 181 -9.44 -4.99 3.86
C TRP A 181 -9.75 -3.49 3.73
N LEU A 182 -9.10 -2.83 2.78
CA LEU A 182 -9.43 -1.46 2.38
C LEU A 182 -10.37 -1.47 1.17
N SER A 183 -11.48 -0.74 1.22
CA SER A 183 -12.43 -0.66 0.10
C SER A 183 -12.93 0.76 -0.17
N GLY A 184 -12.92 1.18 -1.45
CA GLY A 184 -13.50 2.47 -1.89
C GLY A 184 -14.99 2.38 -2.23
N ASP A 185 -15.40 1.34 -2.97
CA ASP A 185 -16.78 1.22 -3.47
C ASP A 185 -17.33 -0.22 -3.45
N ALA A 186 -16.49 -1.19 -3.08
CA ALA A 186 -16.86 -2.60 -3.06
C ALA A 186 -17.27 -3.05 -1.67
N ARG A 187 -18.22 -3.98 -1.60
CA ARG A 187 -18.48 -4.75 -0.38
C ARG A 187 -17.24 -5.60 -0.10
N ALA A 188 -16.62 -5.46 1.08
CA ALA A 188 -15.53 -6.35 1.43
C ALA A 188 -15.93 -7.83 1.33
N PRO A 189 -14.96 -8.71 1.06
CA PRO A 189 -15.22 -10.14 1.07
C PRO A 189 -15.72 -10.59 2.45
N GLU A 190 -16.61 -11.59 2.48
CA GLU A 190 -17.19 -12.12 3.73
C GLU A 190 -16.15 -12.71 4.69
N TRP A 191 -14.96 -13.03 4.18
CA TRP A 191 -13.83 -13.53 4.97
C TRP A 191 -12.95 -12.42 5.56
N ALA A 192 -13.19 -11.14 5.22
CA ALA A 192 -12.51 -10.04 5.87
C ALA A 192 -13.02 -9.88 7.31
N THR A 193 -12.10 -9.94 8.27
CA THR A 193 -12.45 -9.75 9.69
C THR A 193 -12.64 -8.27 10.04
N HIS A 194 -11.90 -7.38 9.38
CA HIS A 194 -11.97 -5.94 9.58
C HIS A 194 -11.95 -5.26 8.22
N GLU A 195 -12.97 -4.47 7.94
CA GLU A 195 -13.10 -3.70 6.71
C GLU A 195 -13.06 -2.22 7.06
N LEU A 196 -12.24 -1.47 6.33
CA LEU A 196 -12.24 -0.02 6.37
C LEU A 196 -12.71 0.52 5.01
N THR A 197 -13.85 1.19 5.02
CA THR A 197 -14.42 1.83 3.83
C THR A 197 -14.10 3.31 3.80
N PHE A 198 -13.92 3.85 2.60
CA PHE A 198 -13.73 5.28 2.38
C PHE A 198 -14.55 5.70 1.16
N ASP A 199 -15.09 6.91 1.18
CA ASP A 199 -15.70 7.55 0.01
C ASP A 199 -14.86 8.78 -0.34
N GLY A 200 -14.47 8.92 -1.61
CA GLY A 200 -13.77 10.11 -2.09
C GLY A 200 -12.63 9.82 -3.06
N ASP A 201 -11.65 10.73 -3.02
CA ASP A 201 -10.54 10.78 -3.97
C ASP A 201 -9.31 9.98 -3.51
N ALA A 202 -8.23 10.04 -4.32
CA ALA A 202 -6.96 9.37 -4.03
C ALA A 202 -6.35 9.78 -2.68
N GLN A 203 -6.53 11.05 -2.28
CA GLN A 203 -6.01 11.56 -1.02
C GLN A 203 -6.77 10.96 0.17
N ARG A 204 -8.08 10.79 0.02
CA ARG A 204 -8.92 10.07 0.97
C ARG A 204 -8.52 8.60 1.08
N GLN A 205 -8.26 7.94 -0.05
CA GLN A 205 -7.77 6.56 -0.08
C GLN A 205 -6.43 6.41 0.67
N LEU A 206 -5.49 7.33 0.48
CA LEU A 206 -4.20 7.32 1.20
C LEU A 206 -4.39 7.55 2.71
N THR A 207 -5.34 8.41 3.08
CA THR A 207 -5.72 8.63 4.49
C THR A 207 -6.28 7.36 5.12
N ALA A 208 -7.17 6.68 4.40
CA ALA A 208 -7.76 5.41 4.78
C ALA A 208 -6.71 4.31 4.92
N LEU A 209 -5.80 4.20 3.94
CA LEU A 209 -4.67 3.27 3.94
C LEU A 209 -3.82 3.46 5.19
N ARG A 210 -3.49 4.70 5.56
CA ARG A 210 -2.71 5.02 6.76
C ARG A 210 -3.41 4.59 8.06
N ALA A 211 -4.73 4.75 8.14
CA ALA A 211 -5.50 4.27 9.28
C ALA A 211 -5.49 2.73 9.35
N LEU A 212 -5.70 2.05 8.22
CA LEU A 212 -5.63 0.59 8.15
C LEU A 212 -4.24 0.05 8.52
N MET A 213 -3.16 0.72 8.09
CA MET A 213 -1.80 0.37 8.49
C MET A 213 -1.60 0.47 10.00
N SER A 214 -2.20 1.48 10.64
CA SER A 214 -2.11 1.63 12.11
C SER A 214 -2.78 0.46 12.81
N TRP A 215 -3.91 -0.04 12.28
CA TRP A 215 -4.54 -1.28 12.75
C TRP A 215 -3.63 -2.50 12.55
N ALA A 216 -3.05 -2.65 11.35
CA ALA A 216 -2.17 -3.77 11.02
C ALA A 216 -0.95 -3.85 11.93
N VAL A 217 -0.27 -2.72 12.12
CA VAL A 217 0.90 -2.59 13.00
C VAL A 217 0.53 -2.93 14.44
N TRP A 218 -0.60 -2.43 14.93
CA TRP A 218 -1.05 -2.71 16.28
C TRP A 218 -1.34 -4.20 16.49
N LEU A 219 -2.07 -4.84 15.56
CA LEU A 219 -2.39 -6.27 15.62
C LEU A 219 -1.12 -7.14 15.57
N ARG A 220 -0.18 -6.83 14.66
CA ARG A 220 1.14 -7.49 14.60
C ARG A 220 1.92 -7.33 15.91
N ASP A 221 1.92 -6.14 16.49
CA ASP A 221 2.60 -5.88 17.76
C ASP A 221 1.91 -6.58 18.96
N GLN A 222 0.64 -7.02 18.82
CA GLN A 222 -0.02 -7.97 19.73
C GLN A 222 0.34 -9.44 19.46
N GLY A 223 1.20 -9.70 18.48
CA GLY A 223 1.65 -11.04 18.09
C GLY A 223 0.72 -11.78 17.13
N GLN A 224 -0.16 -11.06 16.43
CA GLN A 224 -1.07 -11.66 15.46
C GLN A 224 -0.43 -11.83 14.08
N ASN A 225 -0.93 -12.82 13.34
CA ASN A 225 -0.70 -13.01 11.91
C ASN A 225 -1.78 -12.28 11.12
N VAL A 226 -1.39 -11.25 10.38
CA VAL A 226 -2.31 -10.36 9.68
C VAL A 226 -2.19 -10.57 8.17
N LEU A 227 -3.32 -10.73 7.49
CA LEU A 227 -3.42 -10.53 6.05
C LEU A 227 -3.89 -9.10 5.79
N PHE A 228 -3.03 -8.28 5.19
CA PHE A 228 -3.34 -6.90 4.83
C PHE A 228 -3.61 -6.80 3.34
N CYS A 229 -4.83 -6.43 2.97
CA CYS A 229 -5.24 -6.27 1.59
C CYS A 229 -5.67 -4.83 1.35
N ALA A 230 -5.02 -4.15 0.41
CA ALA A 230 -5.37 -2.78 0.05
C ALA A 230 -5.10 -2.47 -1.42
N GLU A 231 -5.75 -1.42 -1.90
CA GLU A 231 -5.51 -0.84 -3.21
C GLU A 231 -4.88 0.54 -3.05
N LEU A 232 -3.88 0.84 -3.90
CA LEU A 232 -3.29 2.15 -4.06
C LEU A 232 -4.10 3.00 -5.03
N PRO A 233 -4.11 4.33 -4.88
CA PRO A 233 -4.74 5.20 -5.85
C PRO A 233 -4.09 5.02 -7.24
N PRO A 234 -4.86 5.10 -8.34
CA PRO A 234 -4.31 5.05 -9.68
C PRO A 234 -3.25 6.14 -9.90
N LEU A 235 -2.16 5.82 -10.58
CA LEU A 235 -1.05 6.75 -10.87
C LEU A 235 -1.49 8.02 -11.63
N ALA A 236 -2.61 7.95 -12.36
CA ALA A 236 -3.17 9.08 -13.10
C ALA A 236 -4.04 10.03 -12.26
N SER A 237 -4.23 9.73 -10.97
CA SER A 237 -5.05 10.55 -10.07
C SER A 237 -4.38 11.91 -9.80
N ARG A 238 -5.16 13.00 -9.93
CA ARG A 238 -4.73 14.33 -9.46
C ARG A 238 -4.45 14.24 -7.95
N GLY A 239 -3.32 14.81 -7.49
CA GLY A 239 -2.83 14.64 -6.11
C GLY A 239 -1.84 13.47 -5.91
N VAL A 240 -1.37 12.83 -7.00
CA VAL A 240 -0.21 11.93 -6.99
C VAL A 240 0.93 12.49 -7.87
N VAL A 241 0.60 13.42 -8.78
CA VAL A 241 1.51 13.99 -9.80
C VAL A 241 1.29 15.50 -9.97
N ASP A 242 0.80 16.21 -8.96
CA ASP A 242 0.69 17.68 -9.07
C ASP A 242 2.09 18.32 -9.03
N GLU A 243 2.37 19.32 -9.88
CA GLU A 243 3.73 19.91 -10.01
C GLU A 243 4.27 20.48 -8.68
N VAL A 244 3.37 20.83 -7.76
CA VAL A 244 3.70 21.28 -6.40
C VAL A 244 4.00 20.10 -5.46
N GLU A 245 3.37 18.94 -5.64
CA GLU A 245 3.69 17.71 -4.91
C GLU A 245 4.94 17.00 -5.46
N THR A 246 5.24 17.14 -6.76
CA THR A 246 6.52 16.73 -7.35
C THR A 246 7.69 17.52 -6.76
N ALA A 247 7.46 18.77 -6.33
CA ALA A 247 8.41 19.55 -5.55
C ALA A 247 8.45 19.17 -4.06
N MET A 248 7.45 18.43 -3.56
CA MET A 248 7.34 17.93 -2.18
C MET A 248 7.60 16.43 -2.02
N GLY A 249 7.92 15.72 -3.11
CA GLY A 249 8.58 14.41 -3.17
C GLY A 249 7.89 13.31 -2.39
N VAL A 250 6.75 12.80 -2.86
CA VAL A 250 6.27 11.47 -2.48
C VAL A 250 5.93 10.70 -3.75
N SER A 251 6.94 10.02 -4.31
CA SER A 251 6.70 9.09 -5.42
C SER A 251 5.92 7.86 -4.94
N ILE A 252 5.25 7.14 -5.84
CA ILE A 252 4.62 5.86 -5.48
C ILE A 252 5.63 4.88 -4.87
N GLY A 253 6.88 4.90 -5.33
CA GLY A 253 7.97 4.12 -4.76
C GLY A 253 8.20 4.44 -3.29
N GLU A 254 8.20 5.72 -2.90
CA GLU A 254 8.32 6.11 -1.49
C GLU A 254 7.11 5.69 -0.64
N VAL A 255 5.91 5.67 -1.22
CA VAL A 255 4.72 5.11 -0.56
C VAL A 255 4.92 3.61 -0.33
N VAL A 256 5.35 2.87 -1.36
CA VAL A 256 5.57 1.43 -1.29
C VAL A 256 6.70 1.08 -0.32
N ASP A 257 7.81 1.82 -0.32
CA ASP A 257 8.91 1.68 0.65
C ASP A 257 8.46 1.99 2.08
N GLY A 258 7.66 3.06 2.25
CA GLY A 258 7.04 3.40 3.52
C GLY A 258 6.11 2.30 4.03
N LEU A 259 5.36 1.66 3.13
CA LEU A 259 4.52 0.50 3.43
C LEU A 259 5.37 -0.71 3.81
N GLY A 260 6.38 -1.08 3.02
CA GLY A 260 7.25 -2.23 3.25
C GLY A 260 7.99 -2.15 4.58
N SER A 261 8.56 -0.98 4.89
CA SER A 261 9.25 -0.75 6.18
C SER A 261 8.30 -0.76 7.38
N THR A 262 7.07 -0.25 7.24
CA THR A 262 6.10 -0.18 8.34
C THR A 262 5.41 -1.52 8.59
N LEU A 263 5.00 -2.19 7.52
CA LEU A 263 4.25 -3.44 7.52
C LEU A 263 5.16 -4.68 7.53
N ALA A 264 6.47 -4.52 7.73
CA ALA A 264 7.38 -5.64 7.85
C ALA A 264 6.98 -6.60 8.98
N SER A 265 7.12 -7.90 8.74
CA SER A 265 6.90 -8.93 9.75
C SER A 265 7.97 -8.92 10.83
N THR A 266 7.57 -9.23 12.05
CA THR A 266 8.46 -9.33 13.21
C THR A 266 8.59 -10.77 13.69
N ASN A 267 9.47 -11.01 14.66
CA ASN A 267 9.59 -12.30 15.34
C ASN A 267 8.36 -12.64 16.21
N SER A 268 7.49 -11.67 16.51
CA SER A 268 6.32 -11.84 17.37
C SER A 268 5.01 -11.96 16.59
N GLY A 269 4.90 -11.34 15.42
CA GLY A 269 3.70 -11.36 14.59
C GLY A 269 4.06 -11.09 13.13
N THR A 270 3.21 -11.54 12.22
CA THR A 270 3.47 -11.42 10.77
C THR A 270 2.44 -10.53 10.11
N ILE A 271 2.84 -9.84 9.05
CA ILE A 271 1.91 -9.17 8.14
C ILE A 271 2.25 -9.65 6.74
N THR A 272 1.31 -10.36 6.12
CA THR A 272 1.37 -10.66 4.68
C THR A 272 0.59 -9.58 3.97
N THR A 273 1.26 -8.75 3.18
CA THR A 273 0.64 -7.63 2.49
C THR A 273 0.38 -8.00 1.04
N LEU A 274 -0.87 -7.84 0.59
CA LEU A 274 -1.28 -7.82 -0.81
C LEU A 274 -1.67 -6.37 -1.14
N LEU A 275 -0.90 -5.74 -2.02
CA LEU A 275 -1.10 -4.36 -2.41
C LEU A 275 -1.40 -4.28 -3.90
N ARG A 276 -2.60 -3.84 -4.28
CA ARG A 276 -2.96 -3.65 -5.67
C ARG A 276 -2.57 -2.25 -6.15
N LEU A 277 -1.89 -2.16 -7.28
CA LEU A 277 -1.69 -0.91 -8.02
C LEU A 277 -2.45 -1.00 -9.36
N PRO A 278 -3.61 -0.34 -9.49
CA PRO A 278 -4.38 -0.35 -10.72
C PRO A 278 -3.68 0.47 -11.82
N LEU A 279 -3.49 -0.16 -12.98
CA LEU A 279 -2.83 0.40 -14.16
C LEU A 279 -3.87 0.60 -15.27
N HIS A 280 -4.52 1.77 -15.30
CA HIS A 280 -5.55 2.03 -16.31
C HIS A 280 -4.97 2.23 -17.72
N ALA A 281 -5.64 1.65 -18.72
CA ALA A 281 -5.24 1.66 -20.14
C ALA A 281 -5.07 3.06 -20.77
N SER A 282 -5.61 4.12 -20.17
CA SER A 282 -5.38 5.50 -20.59
C SER A 282 -3.92 5.93 -20.42
N ALA A 283 -3.12 5.15 -19.70
CA ALA A 283 -1.72 5.41 -19.42
C ALA A 283 -0.80 4.60 -20.35
N SER A 284 -0.96 4.79 -21.66
CA SER A 284 -0.03 4.25 -22.66
C SER A 284 1.39 4.71 -22.32
N GLY A 285 2.27 3.77 -21.97
CA GLY A 285 3.66 4.05 -21.56
C GLY A 285 3.94 3.98 -20.06
N ILE A 286 2.93 3.88 -19.17
CA ILE A 286 3.17 3.63 -17.74
C ILE A 286 3.83 2.28 -17.50
N GLU A 287 3.61 1.31 -18.38
CA GLU A 287 4.29 0.01 -18.32
C GLU A 287 5.82 0.15 -18.36
N TYR A 288 6.34 1.02 -19.23
CA TYR A 288 7.77 1.35 -19.29
C TYR A 288 8.23 2.16 -18.09
N ILE A 289 7.34 3.00 -17.54
CA ILE A 289 7.62 3.79 -16.34
C ILE A 289 7.76 2.85 -15.14
N ILE A 290 6.89 1.86 -14.96
CA ILE A 290 6.97 0.91 -13.84
C ILE A 290 8.20 0.00 -13.97
N GLU A 291 8.57 -0.40 -15.19
CA GLU A 291 9.80 -1.16 -15.43
C GLU A 291 11.08 -0.34 -15.17
N THR A 292 10.98 0.99 -15.19
CA THR A 292 12.12 1.89 -14.92
C THR A 292 12.06 2.56 -13.56
N MET A 293 10.89 2.56 -12.91
CA MET A 293 10.69 3.00 -11.55
C MET A 293 11.14 1.88 -10.63
N ASP A 294 12.07 2.20 -9.76
CA ASP A 294 12.33 1.37 -8.59
C ASP A 294 11.04 1.38 -7.75
N VAL A 295 10.22 0.33 -7.86
CA VAL A 295 8.92 0.25 -7.17
C VAL A 295 9.10 -0.06 -5.68
N GLY A 296 10.33 0.03 -5.18
CA GLY A 296 10.69 -0.21 -3.81
C GLY A 296 11.05 -1.67 -3.54
N ASP A 297 11.43 -1.93 -2.29
CA ASP A 297 11.81 -3.26 -1.81
C ASP A 297 10.55 -4.12 -1.59
N VAL A 298 10.09 -4.80 -2.66
CA VAL A 298 8.94 -5.71 -2.65
C VAL A 298 9.41 -7.16 -2.72
N ASP A 299 8.83 -8.04 -1.89
CA ASP A 299 9.21 -9.46 -1.86
C ASP A 299 8.67 -10.24 -3.07
N ALA A 300 7.54 -9.80 -3.63
CA ALA A 300 7.01 -10.32 -4.89
C ALA A 300 6.27 -9.24 -5.67
N GLN A 301 6.48 -9.22 -6.98
CA GLN A 301 5.75 -8.39 -7.93
C GLN A 301 5.00 -9.30 -8.89
N ILE A 302 3.67 -9.22 -8.89
CA ILE A 302 2.79 -9.97 -9.77
C ILE A 302 2.15 -9.03 -10.76
N THR A 303 2.34 -9.30 -12.05
CA THR A 303 1.67 -8.56 -13.12
C THR A 303 0.46 -9.34 -13.61
N ILE A 304 -0.68 -8.64 -13.67
CA ILE A 304 -1.94 -9.12 -14.23
C ILE A 304 -2.21 -8.30 -15.49
N ASP A 305 -2.39 -8.99 -16.62
CA ASP A 305 -2.65 -8.39 -17.93
C ASP A 305 -4.08 -7.83 -18.06
N ASP A 306 -4.35 -7.17 -19.19
CA ASP A 306 -5.65 -6.57 -19.51
C ASP A 306 -6.79 -7.59 -19.69
N GLN A 307 -6.47 -8.89 -19.66
CA GLN A 307 -7.40 -10.02 -19.69
C GLN A 307 -7.58 -10.65 -18.31
N GLY A 308 -6.96 -10.09 -17.26
CA GLY A 308 -7.03 -10.60 -15.90
C GLY A 308 -6.17 -11.85 -15.68
N ARG A 309 -5.13 -12.05 -16.50
CA ARG A 309 -4.24 -13.22 -16.43
C ARG A 309 -2.87 -12.85 -15.90
N PHE A 310 -2.27 -13.79 -15.19
CA PHE A 310 -0.89 -13.67 -14.72
C PHE A 310 0.09 -13.59 -15.90
N ASP A 311 0.94 -12.56 -15.89
CA ASP A 311 2.05 -12.39 -16.83
C ASP A 311 3.38 -12.82 -16.18
N PRO A 312 3.91 -14.02 -16.51
CA PRO A 312 5.14 -14.52 -15.93
C PRO A 312 6.40 -13.80 -16.44
N TYR A 313 6.34 -13.01 -17.51
CA TYR A 313 7.52 -12.32 -18.05
C TYR A 313 7.82 -11.02 -17.29
N ARG A 314 6.79 -10.44 -16.65
CA ARG A 314 6.88 -9.17 -15.91
C ARG A 314 6.77 -9.34 -14.39
N SER A 315 6.54 -10.58 -13.95
CA SER A 315 6.42 -10.92 -12.54
C SER A 315 7.73 -11.43 -11.96
N THR A 316 8.08 -10.97 -10.77
CA THR A 316 9.30 -11.34 -10.03
C THR A 316 8.95 -11.75 -8.60
N SER A 317 9.82 -12.53 -7.96
CA SER A 317 9.64 -12.95 -6.59
C SER A 317 10.97 -13.34 -5.96
N ASP A 318 11.20 -12.83 -4.76
CA ASP A 318 12.31 -13.17 -3.87
C ASP A 318 11.87 -14.08 -2.71
N ALA A 319 10.67 -14.64 -2.79
CA ALA A 319 10.18 -15.57 -1.77
C ALA A 319 11.09 -16.81 -1.65
N GLU A 320 11.31 -17.26 -0.42
CA GLU A 320 12.16 -18.39 -0.12
C GLU A 320 11.54 -19.70 -0.62
N LEU A 321 12.22 -20.26 -1.62
CA LEU A 321 11.97 -21.59 -2.17
C LEU A 321 13.00 -22.59 -1.67
N ASP A 322 12.56 -23.83 -1.47
CA ASP A 322 13.48 -24.96 -1.30
C ASP A 322 14.28 -25.24 -2.58
N ALA A 323 15.31 -26.08 -2.47
CA ALA A 323 16.24 -26.34 -3.59
C ALA A 323 15.54 -26.99 -4.80
N GLU A 324 14.52 -27.81 -4.57
CA GLU A 324 13.79 -28.49 -5.64
C GLU A 324 12.89 -27.50 -6.39
N ALA A 325 12.08 -26.75 -5.66
CA ALA A 325 11.20 -25.73 -6.21
C ALA A 325 11.98 -24.62 -6.93
N ARG A 326 13.12 -24.19 -6.38
CA ARG A 326 14.01 -23.23 -7.04
C ARG A 326 14.59 -23.78 -8.35
N SER A 327 15.02 -25.04 -8.36
CA SER A 327 15.53 -25.68 -9.58
C SER A 327 14.43 -25.81 -10.65
N GLU A 328 13.19 -26.10 -10.23
CA GLU A 328 12.05 -26.15 -11.13
C GLU A 328 11.73 -24.76 -11.71
N GLN A 329 11.62 -23.74 -10.86
CA GLN A 329 11.37 -22.35 -11.25
C GLN A 329 12.40 -21.88 -12.28
N GLN A 330 13.70 -22.06 -12.01
CA GLN A 330 14.78 -21.69 -12.95
C GLN A 330 14.65 -22.39 -14.30
N LYS A 331 14.27 -23.67 -14.31
CA LYS A 331 14.05 -24.41 -15.55
C LYS A 331 12.88 -23.85 -16.35
N LEU A 332 11.76 -23.52 -15.69
CA LEU A 332 10.58 -22.94 -16.32
C LEU A 332 10.85 -21.53 -16.86
N LEU A 333 11.43 -20.65 -16.05
CA LEU A 333 11.85 -19.31 -16.47
C LEU A 333 12.85 -19.37 -17.63
N GLY A 334 13.77 -20.34 -17.64
CA GLY A 334 14.68 -20.54 -18.75
C GLY A 334 13.98 -20.95 -20.06
N VAL A 335 12.87 -21.69 -20.01
CA VAL A 335 12.04 -21.97 -21.19
C VAL A 335 11.36 -20.70 -21.68
N LEU A 336 10.75 -19.94 -20.78
CA LEU A 336 10.06 -18.69 -21.11
C LEU A 336 11.01 -17.66 -21.71
N SER A 337 12.20 -17.44 -21.12
CA SER A 337 13.21 -16.50 -21.61
C SER A 337 13.70 -16.85 -23.02
N ARG A 338 13.96 -18.14 -23.31
CA ARG A 338 14.34 -18.58 -24.66
C ARG A 338 13.22 -18.35 -25.67
N ALA A 339 11.97 -18.62 -25.28
CA ALA A 339 10.82 -18.36 -26.13
C ALA A 339 10.63 -16.86 -26.40
N ALA A 340 10.84 -15.99 -25.41
CA ALA A 340 10.78 -14.53 -25.60
C ALA A 340 11.83 -14.06 -26.63
N ALA A 341 13.09 -14.48 -26.47
CA ALA A 341 14.15 -14.14 -27.43
C ALA A 341 13.86 -14.67 -28.85
N ALA A 342 13.27 -15.87 -28.96
CA ALA A 342 12.83 -16.42 -30.24
C ALA A 342 11.71 -15.58 -30.87
N ARG A 343 10.72 -15.11 -30.09
CA ARG A 343 9.66 -14.21 -30.59
C ARG A 343 10.24 -12.89 -31.10
N ASP A 344 11.18 -12.29 -30.37
CA ASP A 344 11.82 -11.05 -30.79
C ASP A 344 12.57 -11.23 -32.12
N LYS A 345 13.30 -12.35 -32.26
CA LYS A 345 14.00 -12.70 -33.50
C LYS A 345 13.03 -12.93 -34.66
N ALA A 346 11.94 -13.66 -34.43
CA ALA A 346 10.90 -13.89 -35.44
C ALA A 346 10.25 -12.57 -35.89
N ALA A 347 10.02 -11.64 -34.96
CA ALA A 347 9.48 -10.32 -35.27
C ALA A 347 10.43 -9.49 -36.14
N MET A 348 11.74 -9.60 -35.93
CA MET A 348 12.76 -8.87 -36.71
C MET A 348 13.07 -9.50 -38.07
N LEU A 349 13.14 -10.83 -38.15
CA LEU A 349 13.67 -11.56 -39.31
C LEU A 349 12.59 -12.37 -40.07
N GLY A 350 11.37 -12.44 -39.54
CA GLY A 350 10.32 -13.36 -40.00
C GLY A 350 10.53 -14.79 -39.47
N GLU A 351 9.49 -15.62 -39.62
CA GLU A 351 9.47 -17.01 -39.12
C GLU A 351 10.60 -17.89 -39.69
N PHE A 352 11.05 -17.62 -40.92
CA PHE A 352 12.16 -18.34 -41.56
C PHE A 352 13.55 -18.06 -40.94
N GLY A 353 13.64 -17.08 -40.04
CA GLY A 353 14.87 -16.75 -39.32
C GLY A 353 15.10 -17.59 -38.06
N LEU A 354 14.15 -18.46 -37.68
CA LEU A 354 14.23 -19.27 -36.48
C LEU A 354 15.04 -20.56 -36.69
N GLU A 355 15.84 -20.90 -35.69
CA GLU A 355 16.51 -22.20 -35.60
C GLU A 355 15.56 -23.24 -34.98
N PRO A 356 15.73 -24.55 -35.25
CA PRO A 356 14.87 -25.59 -34.69
C PRO A 356 14.78 -25.60 -33.16
N ARG A 357 15.84 -25.15 -32.46
CA ARG A 357 15.84 -25.03 -30.99
C ARG A 357 14.99 -23.87 -30.49
N GLU A 358 14.86 -22.80 -31.28
CA GLU A 358 14.03 -21.64 -30.98
C GLU A 358 12.55 -21.99 -31.22
N GLU A 359 12.24 -22.71 -32.31
CA GLU A 359 10.92 -23.29 -32.55
C GLU A 359 10.47 -24.21 -31.41
N GLU A 360 11.33 -25.16 -31.00
CA GLU A 360 11.06 -26.06 -29.87
C GLU A 360 10.84 -25.29 -28.55
N ALA A 361 11.52 -24.15 -28.35
CA ALA A 361 11.33 -23.31 -27.18
C ALA A 361 9.95 -22.62 -27.20
N LEU A 362 9.50 -22.14 -28.36
CA LEU A 362 8.17 -21.56 -28.55
C LEU A 362 7.07 -22.59 -28.25
N GLU A 363 7.16 -23.79 -28.82
CA GLU A 363 6.21 -24.88 -28.59
C GLU A 363 6.14 -25.26 -27.10
N LYS A 364 7.29 -25.38 -26.43
CA LYS A 364 7.36 -25.68 -24.99
C LYS A 364 6.77 -24.56 -24.13
N ALA A 365 6.99 -23.30 -24.51
CA ALA A 365 6.44 -22.17 -23.79
C ALA A 365 4.92 -22.07 -23.96
N GLU A 366 4.39 -22.33 -25.15
CA GLU A 366 2.94 -22.41 -25.39
C GLU A 366 2.30 -23.55 -24.59
N ALA A 367 2.89 -24.75 -24.65
CA ALA A 367 2.41 -25.88 -23.86
C ALA A 367 2.47 -25.60 -22.34
N LEU A 368 3.50 -24.87 -21.88
CA LEU A 368 3.59 -24.41 -20.51
C LEU A 368 2.47 -23.41 -20.18
N GLN A 369 2.26 -22.39 -21.01
CA GLN A 369 1.20 -21.40 -20.80
C GLN A 369 -0.19 -22.04 -20.76
N GLU A 370 -0.48 -23.01 -21.63
CA GLU A 370 -1.75 -23.75 -21.60
C GLU A 370 -1.92 -24.56 -20.31
N ARG A 371 -0.84 -25.19 -19.82
CA ARG A 371 -0.86 -25.89 -18.52
C ARG A 371 -1.02 -24.96 -17.32
N LEU A 372 -0.64 -23.70 -17.45
CA LEU A 372 -0.72 -22.70 -16.39
C LEU A 372 -2.09 -21.98 -16.35
N LYS A 373 -2.87 -22.06 -17.43
CA LYS A 373 -4.26 -21.60 -17.48
C LYS A 373 -5.25 -22.58 -16.82
N ALA A 374 -4.89 -23.86 -16.77
CA ALA A 374 -5.67 -24.95 -16.16
C ALA A 374 -5.40 -25.05 -14.66
#